data_AF-A0AA95JIB3-F1
#
_entry.id   AF-A0AA95JIB3-F1
#
_cell.length_a   1.000
_cell.length_b   1.000
_cell.length_c   1.000
_cell.angle_alpha   90.00
_cell.angle_beta   90.00
_cell.angle_gamma   90.00
#
_symmetry.space_group_name_H-M   'P 1'
#
loop_
_entity.id
_entity.type
_entity.pdbx_description
1 polymer ?
#
loop_
_entity_poly.entity_id
_entity_poly.type
_entity_poly.pdbx_seq_one_letter_code
_entity_poly.pdbx_strand_id
1 'polypeptide(L)'
;MTHAPGPYRLALLATALSAVLTGPTLAQTPTPPNPAPAAPSDPVADLLRRQGERYHRAPDAAQDPDELRQTQALNDEIVAQNDLAENEDRAAAAAHAKAQAQYQSELETAEAERLLYEADLRAAAEAKALYERQMADWQATVAACERGDRARCEAGRQTPR
;
A
#
# COMPACT_ATOMS: atom_id res chain seq x y z
N MET A 1 -16.61 8.34 5.17
CA MET A 1 -16.79 9.67 5.79
C MET A 1 -15.60 10.53 5.40
N THR A 2 -15.90 11.53 4.57
CA THR A 2 -14.98 12.41 3.85
C THR A 2 -14.76 13.72 4.61
N HIS A 3 -13.50 14.17 4.58
CA HIS A 3 -13.01 15.56 4.53
C HIS A 3 -13.42 16.58 5.61
N ALA A 4 -12.38 17.15 6.22
CA ALA A 4 -12.40 18.42 6.91
C ALA A 4 -12.80 19.57 5.98
N PRO A 5 -13.30 20.68 6.55
CA PRO A 5 -12.85 21.98 6.10
C PRO A 5 -12.62 22.98 7.26
N GLY A 6 -11.43 23.59 7.28
CA GLY A 6 -11.28 24.97 7.76
C GLY A 6 -11.52 25.92 6.58
N PRO A 7 -12.21 27.06 6.82
CA PRO A 7 -11.56 28.38 6.75
C PRO A 7 -12.06 29.26 7.92
N TYR A 8 -11.41 30.35 8.34
CA TYR A 8 -11.52 31.68 7.73
C TYR A 8 -10.54 32.65 8.41
N ARG A 9 -9.90 33.47 7.57
CA ARG A 9 -9.16 34.68 7.97
C ARG A 9 -10.14 35.75 8.46
N LEU A 10 -9.78 36.48 9.51
CA LEU A 10 -10.33 37.80 9.82
C LEU A 10 -9.21 38.67 10.41
N ALA A 11 -8.78 39.66 9.62
CA ALA A 11 -8.10 40.86 10.09
C ALA A 11 -9.15 41.86 10.60
N LEU A 12 -8.80 42.77 11.51
CA LEU A 12 -9.28 44.17 11.59
C LEU A 12 -8.62 44.95 12.76
N LEU A 13 -8.06 46.11 12.41
CA LEU A 13 -7.95 47.43 13.07
C LEU A 13 -7.59 47.54 14.57
N ALA A 14 -6.48 48.19 14.95
CA ALA A 14 -6.16 49.64 14.88
C ALA A 14 -6.87 50.49 15.94
N THR A 15 -6.10 50.95 16.94
CA THR A 15 -6.41 52.09 17.79
C THR A 15 -5.17 52.99 17.87
N ALA A 16 -5.32 54.22 17.39
CA ALA A 16 -4.38 55.31 17.54
C ALA A 16 -4.75 56.14 18.78
N LEU A 17 -3.76 56.66 19.52
CA LEU A 17 -3.88 57.97 20.16
C LEU A 17 -2.50 58.55 20.47
N SER A 18 -2.26 59.75 19.97
CA SER A 18 -1.05 60.55 20.10
C SER A 18 -1.06 61.41 21.38
N ALA A 19 0.12 61.67 21.96
CA ALA A 19 0.38 62.90 22.71
C ALA A 19 1.89 63.23 22.69
N VAL A 20 2.21 64.43 22.20
CA VAL A 20 3.55 65.05 22.20
C VAL A 20 3.69 65.90 23.46
N LEU A 21 4.84 65.88 24.12
CA LEU A 21 5.40 67.04 24.84
C LEU A 21 6.93 66.94 25.00
N THR A 22 7.53 68.12 24.97
CA THR A 22 8.93 68.55 24.80
C THR A 22 9.94 68.23 25.92
N GLY A 23 11.20 67.92 25.53
CA GLY A 23 12.53 68.29 26.09
C GLY A 23 12.83 68.19 27.60
N PRO A 24 14.03 67.70 28.01
CA PRO A 24 15.28 68.43 27.75
C PRO A 24 16.48 67.55 27.34
N THR A 25 17.46 68.18 26.70
CA THR A 25 18.77 67.60 26.37
C THR A 25 19.65 67.53 27.61
N LEU A 26 20.13 66.33 27.98
CA LEU A 26 21.28 66.15 28.88
C LEU A 26 22.14 64.96 28.42
N ALA A 27 23.43 65.26 28.25
CA ALA A 27 24.61 64.39 28.26
C ALA A 27 24.67 63.16 27.31
N GLN A 28 25.58 63.22 26.33
CA GLN A 28 26.06 62.07 25.56
C GLN A 28 26.85 61.14 26.50
N THR A 29 26.27 60.00 26.85
CA THR A 29 27.00 58.86 27.40
C THR A 29 27.67 58.09 26.25
N PRO A 30 28.89 57.55 26.44
CA PRO A 30 29.52 56.74 25.42
C PRO A 30 28.66 55.51 25.12
N THR A 31 28.38 55.27 23.84
CA THR A 31 27.65 54.09 23.37
C THR A 31 28.43 52.83 23.77
N PRO A 32 27.85 51.90 24.56
CA PRO A 32 28.48 50.62 24.79
C PRO A 32 28.61 49.86 23.45
N PRO A 33 29.68 49.07 23.25
CA PRO A 33 29.82 48.27 22.03
C PRO A 33 28.59 47.37 21.86
N ASN A 34 28.10 47.29 20.62
CA ASN A 34 26.95 46.45 20.25
C ASN A 34 27.18 45.03 20.79
N PRO A 35 26.28 44.47 21.63
CA PRO A 35 26.42 43.11 22.09
C PRO A 35 26.39 42.18 20.86
N ALA A 36 27.35 41.25 20.82
CA ALA A 36 27.36 40.20 19.81
C ALA A 36 25.98 39.50 19.79
N PRO A 37 25.47 39.10 18.62
CA PRO A 37 24.20 38.39 18.53
C PRO A 37 24.23 37.18 19.47
N ALA A 38 23.18 37.04 20.28
CA ALA A 38 23.04 35.93 21.21
C ALA A 38 23.17 34.60 20.44
N ALA A 39 23.99 33.69 20.96
CA ALA A 39 24.11 32.35 20.40
C ALA A 39 22.71 31.68 20.35
N PRO A 40 22.38 30.95 19.28
CA PRO A 40 21.11 30.24 19.19
C PRO A 40 20.91 29.30 20.39
N SER A 41 19.69 29.24 20.93
CA SER A 41 19.42 28.42 22.12
C SER A 41 19.54 26.93 21.79
N ASP A 42 20.14 26.17 22.70
CA ASP A 42 20.25 24.72 22.59
C ASP A 42 18.91 24.08 23.02
N PRO A 43 18.17 23.43 22.10
CA PRO A 43 16.85 22.88 22.38
C PRO A 43 16.89 21.76 23.41
N VAL A 44 18.00 21.03 23.53
CA VAL A 44 18.19 19.98 24.56
C VAL A 44 18.41 20.64 25.92
N ALA A 45 19.21 21.71 25.97
CA ALA A 45 19.41 22.51 27.18
C ALA A 45 18.10 23.16 27.67
N ASP A 46 17.25 23.61 26.74
CA ASP A 46 15.93 24.17 27.05
C ASP A 46 14.98 23.09 27.59
N LEU A 47 14.97 21.90 26.98
CA LEU A 47 14.17 20.76 27.44
C LEU A 47 14.55 20.32 28.84
N LEU A 48 15.85 20.15 29.11
CA LEU A 48 16.37 19.69 30.40
C LEU A 48 16.09 20.71 31.51
N ARG A 49 16.26 22.01 31.24
CA ARG A 49 15.88 23.06 32.22
C ARG A 49 14.41 23.04 32.58
N ARG A 50 13.51 22.77 31.63
CA ARG A 50 12.07 22.62 31.90
C ARG A 50 11.76 21.40 32.77
N GLN A 51 12.61 20.37 32.73
CA GLN A 51 12.49 19.17 33.55
C GLN A 51 13.14 19.34 34.94
N GLY A 52 13.69 20.52 35.26
CA GLY A 52 14.42 20.77 36.50
C GLY A 52 15.88 20.27 36.48
N GLU A 53 16.33 19.75 35.33
CA GLU A 53 17.68 19.26 35.12
C GLU A 53 18.61 20.40 34.69
N ARG A 54 19.84 20.39 35.22
CA ARG A 54 20.84 21.41 34.91
C ARG A 54 21.80 20.89 33.86
N TYR A 55 21.50 21.19 32.60
CA TYR A 55 22.35 20.83 31.47
C TYR A 55 23.55 21.78 31.32
N HIS A 56 24.76 21.22 31.23
CA HIS A 56 25.97 21.93 30.84
C HIS A 56 26.54 21.25 29.60
N ARG A 57 26.44 21.92 28.45
CA ARG A 57 27.13 21.46 27.24
C ARG A 57 28.63 21.59 27.45
N ALA A 58 29.38 20.53 27.16
CA ALA A 58 30.83 20.65 27.06
C ALA A 58 31.17 21.68 25.96
N PRO A 59 32.18 22.54 26.14
CA PRO A 59 32.56 23.48 25.10
C PRO A 59 33.01 22.72 23.85
N ASP A 60 32.71 23.26 22.66
CA ASP A 60 33.07 22.61 21.39
C ASP A 60 34.58 22.40 21.23
N ALA A 61 35.40 23.20 21.90
CA ALA A 61 36.85 23.03 21.99
C ALA A 61 37.29 21.74 22.70
N ALA A 62 36.37 21.04 23.39
CA ALA A 62 36.61 19.73 24.00
C ALA A 62 36.30 18.56 23.05
N GLN A 63 35.79 18.82 21.84
CA GLN A 63 35.57 17.79 20.83
C GLN A 63 36.84 17.54 20.02
N ASP A 64 37.23 16.28 19.87
CA ASP A 64 38.35 15.90 19.01
C ASP A 64 37.92 15.98 17.53
N PRO A 65 38.59 16.78 16.69
CA PRO A 65 38.30 16.85 15.26
C PRO A 65 38.35 15.50 14.54
N ASP A 66 39.18 14.55 15.00
CA ASP A 66 39.30 13.23 14.40
C ASP A 66 38.09 12.36 14.72
N GLU A 67 37.59 12.40 15.95
CA GLU A 67 36.34 11.73 16.35
C GLU A 67 35.13 12.28 15.58
N LEU A 68 35.08 13.60 15.34
CA LEU A 68 34.01 14.20 14.53
C LEU A 68 34.04 13.72 13.07
N ARG A 69 35.22 13.64 12.46
CA ARG A 69 35.36 13.11 11.09
C ARG A 69 34.96 11.65 11.03
N GLN A 70 35.36 10.84 12.01
CA GLN A 70 34.98 9.43 12.08
C GLN A 70 33.47 9.26 12.27
N THR A 71 32.87 10.03 13.17
CA THR A 71 31.43 10.00 13.43
C THR A 71 30.64 10.40 12.19
N GLN A 72 31.07 11.44 11.47
CA GLN A 72 30.45 11.83 10.22
C GLN A 72 30.52 10.69 9.19
N ALA A 73 31.70 10.09 9.01
CA ALA A 73 31.87 8.99 8.07
C ALA A 73 30.99 7.77 8.41
N LEU A 74 30.85 7.43 9.69
CA LEU A 74 29.97 6.36 10.15
C LEU A 74 28.49 6.71 9.95
N ASN A 75 28.09 7.94 10.21
CA ASN A 75 26.71 8.38 9.97
C ASN A 75 26.38 8.33 8.47
N ASP A 76 27.31 8.75 7.61
CA ASP A 76 27.14 8.68 6.16
C ASP A 76 27.02 7.21 5.69
N GLU A 77 27.80 6.29 6.28
CA GLU A 77 27.68 4.85 6.02
C GLU A 77 26.32 4.30 6.48
N ILE A 78 25.86 4.67 7.68
CA ILE A 78 24.55 4.25 8.21
C ILE A 78 23.43 4.73 7.30
N VAL A 79 23.48 5.98 6.82
CA VAL A 79 22.49 6.51 5.88
C VAL A 79 22.49 5.69 4.59
N ALA A 80 23.67 5.42 4.02
CA ALA A 80 23.77 4.62 2.79
C ALA A 80 23.22 3.19 2.97
N GLN A 81 23.47 2.56 4.13
CA GLN A 81 22.93 1.23 4.43
C GLN A 81 21.41 1.25 4.64
N ASN A 82 20.88 2.29 5.32
CA ASN A 82 19.44 2.45 5.49
C ASN A 82 18.74 2.65 4.14
N ASP A 83 19.31 3.47 3.25
CA ASP A 83 18.77 3.69 1.91
C ASP A 83 18.77 2.39 1.11
N LEU A 84 19.85 1.60 1.19
CA LEU A 84 19.91 0.28 0.56
C LEU A 84 18.83 -0.66 1.11
N ALA A 85 18.72 -0.77 2.43
CA ALA A 85 17.72 -1.62 3.08
C ALA A 85 16.29 -1.22 2.69
N GLU A 86 16.00 0.09 2.64
CA GLU A 86 14.68 0.56 2.22
C GLU A 86 14.39 0.22 0.75
N ASN A 87 15.39 0.30 -0.13
CA ASN A 87 15.26 -0.13 -1.52
C ASN A 87 14.96 -1.63 -1.62
N GLU A 88 15.68 -2.46 -0.86
CA GLU A 88 15.51 -3.92 -0.81
C GLU A 88 14.13 -4.30 -0.27
N ASP A 89 13.68 -3.67 0.81
CA ASP A 89 12.35 -3.89 1.40
C ASP A 89 11.24 -3.54 0.42
N ARG A 90 11.35 -2.41 -0.29
CA ARG A 90 10.37 -2.04 -1.32
C ARG A 90 10.35 -3.04 -2.48
N ALA A 91 11.52 -3.52 -2.91
CA ALA A 91 11.61 -4.54 -3.95
C ALA A 91 11.01 -5.87 -3.50
N ALA A 92 11.30 -6.31 -2.28
CA ALA A 92 10.77 -7.53 -1.69
C ALA A 92 9.24 -7.45 -1.53
N ALA A 93 8.72 -6.32 -1.05
CA ALA A 93 7.28 -6.09 -0.93
C ALA A 93 6.58 -6.14 -2.29
N ALA A 94 7.17 -5.53 -3.32
CA ALA A 94 6.62 -5.56 -4.68
C ALA A 94 6.63 -6.99 -5.27
N ALA A 95 7.73 -7.73 -5.08
CA ALA A 95 7.84 -9.12 -5.51
C ALA A 95 6.80 -10.03 -4.80
N HIS A 96 6.65 -9.86 -3.49
CA HIS A 96 5.67 -10.59 -2.70
C HIS A 96 4.24 -10.28 -3.14
N ALA A 97 3.89 -9.00 -3.34
CA ALA A 97 2.57 -8.59 -3.82
C ALA A 97 2.26 -9.20 -5.19
N LYS A 98 3.24 -9.22 -6.11
CA LYS A 98 3.09 -9.87 -7.41
C LYS A 98 2.86 -11.38 -7.28
N ALA A 99 3.66 -12.07 -6.47
CA ALA A 99 3.50 -13.50 -6.25
C ALA A 99 2.14 -13.84 -5.64
N GLN A 100 1.68 -13.03 -4.70
CA GLN A 100 0.35 -13.18 -4.11
C GLN A 100 -0.76 -13.00 -5.15
N ALA A 101 -0.67 -11.99 -6.00
CA ALA A 101 -1.66 -11.77 -7.06
C ALA A 101 -1.70 -12.92 -8.08
N GLN A 102 -0.53 -13.44 -8.46
CA GLN A 102 -0.43 -14.62 -9.34
C GLN A 102 -1.08 -15.85 -8.70
N TYR A 103 -0.75 -16.12 -7.44
CA TYR A 103 -1.32 -17.25 -6.71
C TYR A 103 -2.85 -17.17 -6.60
N GLN A 104 -3.42 -15.99 -6.31
CA GLN A 104 -4.87 -15.83 -6.28
C GLN A 104 -5.51 -16.08 -7.65
N SER A 105 -4.90 -15.58 -8.73
CA SER A 105 -5.37 -15.84 -10.09
C SER A 105 -5.33 -17.33 -10.45
N GLU A 106 -4.30 -18.05 -10.01
CA GLU A 106 -4.18 -19.50 -10.21
C GLU A 106 -5.28 -20.26 -9.47
N LEU A 107 -5.60 -19.86 -8.23
CA LEU A 107 -6.69 -20.46 -7.46
C LEU A 107 -8.05 -20.24 -8.13
N GLU A 108 -8.34 -19.03 -8.57
CA GLU A 108 -9.58 -18.70 -9.28
C GLU A 108 -9.71 -19.50 -10.58
N THR A 109 -8.61 -19.63 -11.33
CA THR A 109 -8.58 -20.43 -12.57
C THR A 109 -8.81 -21.91 -12.28
N ALA A 110 -8.12 -22.47 -11.28
CA ALA A 110 -8.27 -23.87 -10.90
C ALA A 110 -9.68 -24.20 -10.40
N GLU A 111 -10.32 -23.28 -9.68
CA GLU A 111 -11.71 -23.43 -9.27
C GLU A 111 -12.67 -23.42 -10.47
N ALA A 112 -12.48 -22.49 -11.41
CA ALA A 112 -13.29 -22.44 -12.62
C ALA A 112 -13.13 -23.72 -13.47
N GLU A 113 -11.90 -24.20 -13.65
CA GLU A 113 -11.61 -25.46 -14.35
C GLU A 113 -12.25 -26.66 -13.67
N ARG A 114 -12.22 -26.72 -12.34
CA ARG A 114 -12.90 -27.79 -11.57
C ARG A 114 -14.40 -27.80 -11.84
N LEU A 115 -15.05 -26.64 -11.81
CA LEU A 115 -16.49 -26.53 -12.06
C LEU A 115 -16.86 -26.90 -13.49
N LEU A 116 -16.05 -26.49 -14.47
CA LEU A 116 -16.22 -26.88 -15.88
C LEU A 116 -16.07 -28.40 -16.04
N TYR A 117 -15.02 -28.99 -15.45
CA TYR A 117 -14.79 -30.43 -15.50
C TYR A 117 -15.97 -31.23 -14.91
N GLU A 118 -16.52 -30.80 -13.77
CA GLU A 118 -17.70 -31.42 -13.17
C GLU A 118 -18.96 -31.30 -14.05
N ALA A 119 -19.12 -30.19 -14.76
CA ALA A 119 -20.20 -30.02 -15.74
C ALA A 119 -20.01 -30.94 -16.95
N ASP A 120 -18.79 -31.04 -17.48
CA ASP A 120 -18.44 -31.89 -18.61
C ASP A 120 -18.65 -33.37 -18.29
N LEU A 121 -18.29 -33.82 -17.08
CA LEU A 121 -18.56 -35.18 -16.63
C LEU A 121 -20.06 -35.50 -16.61
N ARG A 122 -20.90 -34.56 -16.15
CA ARG A 122 -22.37 -34.73 -16.17
C ARG A 122 -22.90 -34.78 -17.59
N ALA A 123 -22.48 -33.87 -18.45
CA ALA A 123 -22.88 -33.85 -19.85
C ALA A 123 -22.46 -35.13 -20.58
N ALA A 124 -21.24 -35.63 -20.34
CA ALA A 124 -20.75 -36.88 -20.91
C ALA A 124 -21.55 -38.09 -20.41
N ALA A 125 -21.90 -38.13 -19.12
CA ALA A 125 -22.74 -39.19 -18.56
C ALA A 125 -24.15 -39.20 -19.18
N GLU A 126 -24.77 -38.04 -19.35
CA GLU A 126 -26.08 -37.90 -19.99
C GLU A 126 -26.05 -38.30 -21.46
N ALA A 127 -25.02 -37.85 -22.20
CA ALA A 127 -24.83 -38.22 -23.60
C ALA A 127 -24.63 -39.73 -23.77
N LYS A 128 -23.84 -40.35 -22.88
CA LYS A 128 -23.66 -41.81 -22.85
C LYS A 128 -24.98 -42.53 -22.58
N ALA A 129 -25.74 -42.10 -21.57
CA ALA A 129 -27.03 -42.72 -21.25
C ALA A 129 -28.03 -42.59 -22.41
N LEU A 130 -28.03 -41.46 -23.11
CA LEU A 130 -28.85 -41.26 -24.30
C LEU A 130 -28.43 -42.20 -25.44
N TYR A 131 -27.13 -42.30 -25.71
CA TYR A 131 -26.59 -43.22 -26.71
C TYR A 131 -26.95 -44.68 -26.40
N GLU A 132 -26.77 -45.12 -25.16
CA GLU A 132 -27.12 -46.48 -24.72
C GLU A 132 -28.61 -46.79 -24.93
N ARG A 133 -29.51 -45.83 -24.63
CA ARG A 133 -30.94 -45.99 -24.92
C ARG A 133 -31.23 -46.11 -26.41
N GLN A 134 -30.62 -45.27 -27.24
CA GLN A 134 -30.79 -45.32 -28.69
C GLN A 134 -30.28 -46.65 -29.26
N MET A 135 -29.13 -47.12 -28.79
CA MET A 135 -28.58 -48.41 -29.21
C MET A 135 -29.46 -49.59 -28.77
N ALA A 136 -30.03 -49.54 -27.57
CA ALA A 136 -30.96 -50.57 -27.11
C ALA A 136 -32.26 -50.60 -27.94
N ASP A 137 -32.84 -49.44 -28.26
CA ASP A 137 -34.03 -49.38 -29.13
C ASP A 137 -33.73 -49.84 -30.56
N TRP A 138 -32.58 -49.45 -31.10
CA TRP A 138 -32.11 -49.93 -32.40
C TRP A 138 -31.94 -51.45 -32.40
N GLN A 139 -31.26 -52.03 -31.41
CA GLN A 139 -31.10 -53.49 -31.27
C GLN A 139 -32.45 -54.21 -31.16
N ALA A 140 -33.39 -53.67 -30.37
CA ALA A 140 -34.72 -54.24 -30.23
C ALA A 140 -35.50 -54.21 -31.56
N THR A 141 -35.36 -53.13 -32.33
CA THR A 141 -35.98 -52.97 -33.65
C THR A 141 -35.39 -53.92 -34.68
N VAL A 142 -34.07 -54.09 -34.71
CA VAL A 142 -33.39 -55.10 -35.55
C VAL A 142 -33.89 -56.51 -35.21
N ALA A 143 -33.91 -56.87 -33.93
CA ALA A 143 -34.36 -58.20 -33.51
C ALA A 143 -35.85 -58.45 -33.86
N ALA A 144 -36.70 -57.42 -33.85
CA ALA A 144 -38.09 -57.53 -34.28
C ALA A 144 -38.22 -57.72 -35.80
N CYS A 145 -37.42 -57.00 -36.60
CA CYS A 145 -37.32 -57.22 -38.05
C CYS A 145 -36.94 -58.67 -38.36
N GLU A 146 -35.91 -59.20 -37.68
CA GLU A 146 -35.40 -60.56 -37.91
C GLU A 146 -36.45 -61.63 -37.58
N ARG A 147 -37.34 -61.38 -36.61
CA ARG A 147 -38.48 -62.26 -36.27
C ARG A 147 -39.68 -62.10 -37.20
N GLY A 148 -39.63 -61.19 -38.18
CA GLY A 148 -40.67 -60.98 -39.18
C GLY A 148 -41.75 -59.96 -38.81
N ASP A 149 -41.56 -59.15 -37.75
CA ASP A 149 -42.46 -58.03 -37.45
C ASP A 149 -42.24 -56.88 -38.43
N ARG A 150 -43.01 -56.88 -39.53
CA ARG A 150 -42.92 -55.87 -40.59
C ARG A 150 -43.25 -54.46 -40.09
N ALA A 151 -44.17 -54.32 -39.14
CA ALA A 151 -44.60 -53.00 -38.64
C ALA A 151 -43.48 -52.30 -37.85
N ARG A 152 -42.86 -53.01 -36.89
CA ARG A 152 -41.70 -52.50 -36.15
C ARG A 152 -40.52 -52.24 -37.09
N CYS A 153 -40.35 -53.08 -38.11
CA CYS A 153 -39.26 -52.96 -39.08
C CYS A 153 -39.39 -51.78 -40.04
N GLU A 154 -40.61 -51.45 -40.45
CA GLU A 154 -40.89 -50.26 -41.27
C GLU A 154 -40.76 -48.97 -40.45
N ALA A 155 -41.15 -49.00 -39.17
CA ALA A 155 -40.96 -47.88 -38.26
C ALA A 155 -39.46 -47.56 -38.05
N GLY A 156 -38.60 -48.56 -37.87
CA GLY A 156 -37.15 -48.37 -37.70
C GLY A 156 -36.40 -47.86 -38.95
N ARG A 157 -36.97 -48.01 -40.14
CA ARG A 157 -36.39 -47.51 -41.40
C ARG A 157 -36.66 -46.02 -41.64
N GLN A 158 -37.65 -45.46 -40.96
CA GLN A 158 -37.89 -44.03 -40.98
C GLN A 158 -36.93 -43.39 -39.98
N THR A 159 -35.96 -42.61 -40.45
CA THR A 159 -35.04 -41.88 -39.58
C THR A 159 -35.86 -41.04 -38.59
N PRO A 160 -35.59 -41.09 -37.28
CA PRO A 160 -36.26 -40.20 -36.34
C PRO A 160 -36.00 -38.75 -36.77
N ARG A 161 -37.09 -37.96 -36.91
CA ARG A 161 -37.04 -36.52 -37.20
C ARG A 161 -36.66 -35.72 -35.96
#